data_AF-A0A7X2PJP7-F1
#
_entry.id   AF-A0A7X2PJP7-F1
#
_cell.length_a   1.000
_cell.length_b   1.000
_cell.length_c   1.000
_cell.angle_alpha   90.00
_cell.angle_beta   90.00
_cell.angle_gamma   90.00
#
_symmetry.space_group_name_H-M   'P 1'
#
loop_
_entity.id
_entity.type
_entity.pdbx_description
1 polymer ?
#
loop_
_entity_poly.entity_id
_entity_poly.type
_entity_poly.pdbx_seq_one_letter_code
_entity_poly.pdbx_strand_id
1 'polypeptide(L)'
;MSSQRKLNAARANGALAKGRKTPAGIARSAMNAYRHGLLATSILLKGEDTEVFNKLHRQFLDRFLPTDGIEAGLIEEMVSSWWRMRRAWSIERELIQSELFSERDPNVV
;
A
#
# COMPACT_ATOMS: atom_id res chain seq x y z
N MET A 1 -6.05 -29.77 -14.78
CA MET A 1 -7.21 -29.21 -15.50
C MET A 1 -7.88 -28.16 -14.62
N SER A 2 -8.14 -26.96 -15.14
CA SER A 2 -8.86 -25.92 -14.39
C SER A 2 -10.35 -26.24 -14.39
N SER A 3 -11.02 -26.19 -13.24
CA SER A 3 -12.47 -26.41 -13.13
C SER A 3 -13.23 -25.48 -14.09
N GLN A 4 -14.35 -25.94 -14.65
CA GLN A 4 -15.22 -25.15 -15.52
C GLN A 4 -15.59 -23.79 -14.91
N ARG A 5 -15.74 -23.74 -13.58
CA ARG A 5 -15.99 -22.51 -12.82
C ARG A 5 -14.86 -21.49 -12.96
N LYS A 6 -13.60 -21.95 -12.89
CA LYS A 6 -12.40 -21.11 -13.05
C LYS A 6 -12.24 -20.62 -14.49
N LEU A 7 -12.56 -21.45 -15.49
CA LEU A 7 -12.53 -21.06 -16.90
C LEU A 7 -13.57 -19.98 -17.24
N ASN A 8 -14.79 -20.12 -16.74
CA ASN A 8 -15.85 -19.14 -16.95
C ASN A 8 -15.51 -17.79 -16.29
N ALA A 9 -15.01 -17.81 -15.05
CA ALA A 9 -14.55 -16.60 -14.36
C ALA A 9 -13.38 -15.93 -15.10
N ALA A 10 -12.41 -16.69 -15.61
CA ALA A 10 -11.29 -16.15 -16.38
C ALA A 10 -11.74 -15.47 -17.68
N ARG A 11 -12.72 -16.03 -18.41
CA ARG A 11 -13.30 -15.41 -19.61
C ARG A 11 -14.05 -14.11 -19.27
N ALA A 12 -14.87 -14.12 -18.22
CA ALA A 12 -15.59 -12.94 -17.76
C ALA A 12 -14.63 -11.82 -17.34
N ASN A 13 -13.60 -12.15 -16.54
CA ASN A 13 -12.57 -11.21 -16.14
C ASN A 13 -11.77 -10.68 -17.33
N GLY A 14 -11.47 -11.53 -18.32
CA GLY A 14 -10.79 -11.13 -19.55
C GLY A 14 -11.60 -10.13 -20.39
N ALA A 15 -12.92 -10.28 -20.46
CA ALA A 15 -13.80 -9.35 -21.14
C ALA A 15 -13.86 -7.98 -20.43
N LEU A 16 -13.87 -7.96 -19.10
CA LEU A 16 -13.84 -6.75 -18.26
C LEU A 16 -12.46 -6.06 -18.26
N ALA A 17 -11.38 -6.80 -18.45
CA ALA A 17 -10.01 -6.28 -18.42
C ALA A 17 -9.66 -5.34 -19.59
N LYS A 18 -10.50 -5.24 -20.65
CA LYS A 18 -10.30 -4.29 -21.76
C LYS A 18 -10.12 -2.84 -21.27
N GLY A 19 -10.78 -2.45 -20.18
CA GLY A 19 -10.64 -1.11 -19.59
C GLY A 19 -9.28 -0.81 -18.96
N ARG A 20 -8.54 -1.84 -18.46
CA ARG A 20 -7.24 -1.68 -17.78
C ARG A 20 -6.09 -1.31 -18.72
N LYS A 21 -6.24 -1.53 -20.04
CA LYS A 21 -5.22 -1.19 -21.06
C LYS A 21 -5.41 0.21 -21.65
N THR A 22 -6.45 0.94 -21.25
CA THR A 22 -6.66 2.32 -21.70
C THR A 22 -5.79 3.28 -20.88
N PRO A 23 -5.28 4.37 -21.47
CA PRO A 23 -4.54 5.39 -20.71
C PRO A 23 -5.32 5.92 -19.49
N ALA A 24 -6.64 6.09 -19.61
CA ALA A 24 -7.50 6.51 -18.51
C ALA A 24 -7.64 5.46 -17.40
N GLY A 25 -7.71 4.17 -17.74
CA GLY A 25 -7.74 3.07 -16.77
C GLY A 25 -6.41 2.91 -16.03
N ILE A 26 -5.29 3.09 -16.73
CA ILE A 26 -3.94 3.10 -16.15
C ILE A 26 -3.80 4.29 -15.20
N ALA A 27 -4.19 5.51 -15.63
CA ALA A 27 -4.14 6.70 -14.77
C ALA A 27 -4.98 6.53 -13.50
N ARG A 28 -6.20 5.98 -13.61
CA ARG A 28 -7.05 5.68 -12.46
C ARG A 28 -6.42 4.65 -11.52
N SER A 29 -5.79 3.61 -12.07
CA SER A 29 -5.07 2.62 -11.26
C SER A 29 -3.82 3.21 -10.59
N ALA A 30 -3.10 4.13 -11.26
CA ALA A 30 -1.98 4.85 -10.68
C ALA A 30 -2.42 5.76 -9.52
N MET A 31 -3.63 6.33 -9.59
CA MET A 31 -4.20 7.08 -8.47
C MET A 31 -4.45 6.23 -7.21
N ASN A 32 -4.56 4.89 -7.31
CA ASN A 32 -4.61 4.04 -6.11
C ASN A 32 -3.30 4.07 -5.31
N ALA A 33 -2.15 4.28 -5.99
CA ALA A 33 -0.87 4.46 -5.32
C ALA A 33 -0.86 5.74 -4.47
N TYR A 34 -1.57 6.79 -4.88
CA TYR A 34 -1.73 8.03 -4.11
C TYR A 34 -2.85 7.94 -3.07
N ARG A 35 -3.93 7.20 -3.35
CA ARG A 35 -5.06 7.02 -2.41
C ARG A 35 -4.65 6.27 -1.15
N HIS A 36 -3.85 5.22 -1.30
CA HIS A 36 -3.42 4.36 -0.20
C HIS A 36 -1.94 4.53 0.15
N GLY A 37 -1.16 5.19 -0.72
CA GLY A 37 0.25 5.48 -0.49
C GLY A 37 1.20 4.28 -0.52
N LEU A 38 0.70 3.05 -0.60
CA LEU A 38 1.51 1.83 -0.44
C LEU A 38 2.54 1.65 -1.57
N LEU A 39 2.20 2.10 -2.77
CA LEU A 39 3.08 2.09 -3.95
C LEU A 39 3.53 3.50 -4.35
N ALA A 40 3.41 4.47 -3.46
CA ALA A 40 3.84 5.82 -3.75
C ALA A 40 5.36 5.85 -3.95
N THR A 41 5.80 6.57 -4.99
CA THR A 41 7.22 6.85 -5.24
C THR A 41 7.81 7.70 -4.11
N SER A 42 6.99 8.54 -3.49
CA SER A 42 7.34 9.25 -2.25
C SER A 42 7.15 8.35 -1.03
N ILE A 43 8.17 8.27 -0.17
CA ILE A 43 8.12 7.52 1.09
C ILE A 43 7.14 8.17 2.05
N LEU A 44 7.16 9.51 2.15
CA LEU A 44 6.25 10.31 2.97
C LEU A 44 5.03 10.76 2.15
N LEU A 45 3.84 10.61 2.71
CA LEU A 45 2.61 11.17 2.14
C LEU A 45 2.27 12.52 2.77
N LYS A 46 1.38 13.26 2.10
CA LYS A 46 0.82 14.50 2.66
C LYS A 46 0.08 14.18 3.97
N GLY A 47 0.49 14.84 5.06
CA GLY A 47 -0.08 14.67 6.40
C GLY A 47 0.68 13.69 7.29
N GLU A 48 1.69 12.99 6.77
CA GLU A 48 2.60 12.20 7.60
C GLU A 48 3.70 13.08 8.20
N ASP A 49 4.11 12.72 9.42
CA ASP A 49 5.09 13.48 10.18
C ASP A 49 6.52 13.15 9.75
N THR A 50 7.17 14.12 9.11
CA THR A 50 8.57 14.02 8.67
C THR A 50 9.55 13.86 9.84
N GLU A 51 9.28 14.44 11.00
CA GLU A 51 10.15 14.32 12.18
C GLU A 51 10.10 12.90 12.76
N VAL A 52 8.92 12.27 12.76
CA VAL A 52 8.79 10.87 13.21
C VAL A 52 9.53 9.93 12.26
N PHE A 53 9.44 10.15 10.96
CA PHE A 53 10.20 9.39 9.97
C PHE A 53 11.72 9.59 10.14
N ASN A 54 12.18 10.83 10.25
CA ASN A 54 13.59 11.15 10.45
C ASN A 54 14.14 10.54 11.74
N LYS A 55 13.34 10.53 12.82
CA LYS A 55 13.70 9.87 14.07
C LYS A 55 13.87 8.36 13.88
N LEU A 56 12.95 7.70 13.16
CA LEU A 56 13.07 6.28 12.85
C LEU A 56 14.33 6.01 12.02
N HIS A 57 14.61 6.85 11.02
CA HIS A 57 15.80 6.71 10.19
C HIS A 57 17.09 6.84 11.02
N ARG A 58 17.18 7.87 11.88
CA ARG A 58 18.33 8.04 12.80
C ARG A 58 18.51 6.84 13.72
N GLN A 59 17.42 6.29 14.27
CA GLN A 59 17.51 5.09 15.10
C GLN A 59 18.13 3.89 14.37
N PHE A 60 17.85 3.73 13.08
CA PHE A 60 18.46 2.66 12.29
C PHE A 60 19.94 2.97 12.02
N LEU A 61 20.28 4.21 11.64
CA LEU A 61 21.67 4.61 11.44
C LEU A 61 22.51 4.41 12.71
N ASP A 62 22.01 4.84 13.87
CA ASP A 62 22.69 4.70 15.16
C ASP A 62 22.83 3.23 15.57
N ARG A 63 21.88 2.37 15.19
CA ARG A 63 21.89 0.94 15.53
C ARG A 63 22.84 0.13 14.66
N PHE A 64 22.91 0.44 13.37
CA PHE A 64 23.64 -0.35 12.39
C PHE A 64 25.01 0.24 12.03
N LEU A 65 25.23 1.54 12.30
CA LEU A 65 26.49 2.25 12.10
C LEU A 65 27.11 1.97 10.72
N PRO A 66 26.42 2.34 9.62
CA PRO A 66 26.92 2.09 8.28
C PRO A 66 28.25 2.82 8.05
N THR A 67 29.15 2.14 7.38
CA THR A 67 30.52 2.61 7.11
C THR A 67 30.69 3.14 5.70
N ASP A 68 29.78 2.80 4.78
CA ASP A 68 29.77 3.28 3.41
C ASP A 68 28.37 3.65 2.90
N GLY A 69 28.33 4.18 1.68
CA GLY A 69 27.08 4.59 1.04
C GLY A 69 26.16 3.42 0.65
N ILE A 70 26.70 2.21 0.47
CA ILE A 70 25.90 1.03 0.14
C ILE A 70 25.13 0.58 1.37
N GLU A 71 25.80 0.48 2.51
CA GLU A 71 25.18 0.15 3.80
C GLU A 71 24.14 1.21 4.19
N ALA A 72 24.45 2.50 3.99
CA ALA A 72 23.50 3.58 4.22
C ALA A 72 22.26 3.47 3.31
N GLY A 73 22.45 3.17 2.02
CA GLY A 73 21.33 2.97 1.09
C GLY A 73 20.46 1.76 1.46
N LEU A 74 21.06 0.67 1.92
CA LEU A 74 20.31 -0.49 2.42
C LEU A 74 19.50 -0.15 3.67
N ILE A 75 20.05 0.65 4.58
CA ILE A 75 19.32 1.14 5.76
C ILE A 75 18.14 2.02 5.34
N GLU A 76 18.33 2.92 4.38
CA GLU A 76 17.25 3.76 3.86
C GLU A 76 16.10 2.93 3.27
N GLU A 77 16.41 1.86 2.52
CA GLU A 77 15.41 0.91 2.01
C GLU A 77 14.69 0.15 3.12
N MET A 78 15.41 -0.26 4.17
CA MET A 78 14.82 -0.91 5.35
C MET A 78 13.82 0.02 6.05
N VAL A 79 14.21 1.27 6.30
CA VAL A 79 13.37 2.28 6.96
C VAL A 79 12.14 2.59 6.12
N SER A 80 12.33 2.75 4.80
CA SER A 80 11.25 3.01 3.85
C SER A 80 10.24 1.86 3.80
N SER A 81 10.72 0.63 3.78
CA SER A 81 9.89 -0.58 3.80
C SER A 81 9.12 -0.70 5.11
N TRP A 82 9.78 -0.43 6.23
CA TRP A 82 9.13 -0.41 7.55
C TRP A 82 8.01 0.62 7.62
N TRP A 83 8.25 1.83 7.10
CA TRP A 83 7.25 2.91 7.09
C TRP A 83 6.02 2.52 6.27
N ARG A 84 6.22 1.97 5.07
CA ARG A 84 5.13 1.46 4.21
C ARG A 84 4.34 0.34 4.89
N MET A 85 5.01 -0.57 5.60
CA MET A 85 4.34 -1.67 6.32
C MET A 85 3.49 -1.13 7.47
N ARG A 86 4.00 -0.18 8.26
CA ARG A 86 3.22 0.47 9.33
C ARG A 86 1.99 1.17 8.78
N ARG A 87 2.11 1.84 7.63
CA ARG A 87 0.97 2.46 6.93
C ARG A 87 -0.05 1.40 6.51
N ALA A 88 0.40 0.30 5.91
CA ALA A 88 -0.48 -0.80 5.49
C ALA A 88 -1.32 -1.33 6.65
N TRP A 89 -0.70 -1.55 7.82
CA TRP A 89 -1.40 -1.99 9.02
C TRP A 89 -2.41 -0.96 9.53
N SER A 90 -2.10 0.35 9.46
CA SER A 90 -3.05 1.39 9.85
C SER A 90 -4.28 1.38 8.96
N ILE A 91 -4.08 1.30 7.63
CA ILE A 91 -5.16 1.24 6.64
C ILE A 91 -5.98 -0.04 6.81
N GLU A 92 -5.32 -1.19 6.99
CA GLU A 92 -5.99 -2.48 7.22
C GLU A 92 -6.88 -2.42 8.46
N ARG A 93 -6.35 -1.89 9.57
CA ARG A 93 -7.12 -1.72 10.81
C ARG A 93 -8.35 -0.84 10.59
N GLU A 94 -8.18 0.30 9.92
CA GLU A 94 -9.28 1.23 9.63
C GLU A 94 -10.34 0.60 8.71
N LEU A 95 -9.91 -0.15 7.69
CA LEU A 95 -10.82 -0.85 6.79
C LEU A 95 -11.64 -1.91 7.55
N ILE A 96 -10.98 -2.77 8.32
CA ILE A 96 -11.65 -3.81 9.13
C ILE A 96 -12.61 -3.17 10.14
N GLN A 97 -12.19 -2.10 10.80
CA GLN A 97 -13.06 -1.37 11.72
C GLN A 97 -14.28 -0.80 10.99
N SER A 98 -14.09 -0.15 9.85
CA SER A 98 -15.19 0.43 9.07
C SER A 98 -16.20 -0.62 8.61
N GLU A 99 -15.74 -1.81 8.20
CA GLU A 99 -16.61 -2.94 7.83
C GLU A 99 -17.36 -3.47 9.06
N LEU A 100 -16.69 -3.65 10.20
CA LEU A 100 -17.32 -4.09 11.44
C LEU A 100 -18.40 -3.11 11.95
N PHE A 101 -18.20 -1.81 11.77
CA PHE A 101 -19.21 -0.81 12.10
C PHE A 101 -20.35 -0.76 11.08
N SER A 102 -20.08 -1.06 9.81
CA SER A 102 -21.10 -1.17 8.76
C SER A 102 -21.98 -2.42 8.91
N GLU A 103 -21.46 -3.53 9.42
CA GLU A 103 -22.24 -4.76 9.69
C GLU A 103 -23.04 -4.69 11.01
N ARG A 104 -22.72 -3.72 11.89
CA ARG A 104 -23.37 -3.50 13.18
C ARG A 104 -24.48 -2.46 13.16
N ASP A 105 -24.99 -2.09 11.98
CA ASP A 105 -26.20 -1.28 11.88
C ASP A 105 -27.44 -2.19 11.67
N PRO A 106 -28.16 -2.60 12.75
CA PRO A 106 -29.43 -3.29 12.62
C PRO A 106 -30.60 -2.38 12.18
N ASN A 107 -30.35 -1.11 11.83
CA ASN A 107 -31.39 -0.14 11.45
C ASN A 107 -31.25 0.41 10.02
N VAL A 108 -30.94 -0.45 9.06
CA VAL A 108 -31.47 -0.25 7.69
C VAL A 108 -32.89 -0.84 7.64
N VAL A 109 -33.85 -0.05 8.14
CA VAL A 109 -35.29 -0.10 7.83
C VAL A 109 -35.63 1.18 7.09
#